data_AF-A0A9W9UY60-F1
#
_entry.id   AF-A0A9W9UY60-F1
#
_cell.length_a   1.000
_cell.length_b   1.000
_cell.length_c   1.000
_cell.angle_alpha   90.00
_cell.angle_beta   90.00
_cell.angle_gamma   90.00
#
_symmetry.space_group_name_H-M   'P 1'
#
loop_
_entity.id
_entity.type
_entity.pdbx_description
1 polymer ?
#
loop_
_entity_poly.entity_id
_entity_poly.type
_entity_poly.pdbx_seq_one_letter_code
_entity_poly.pdbx_strand_id
1 'polypeptide(L)'
;MLRIKSEGCHFVRRRSRFTTITWTPSNSTVAVSRLYSSAVEDFTNTPIYGRFEPYRLARSNQTKTIEADIFVDGSLLEIFINDRFALTTRTYSSRTDALGITLLSNGGRTIFENITVYNDMLDVWLDRPMNSSSPLHYDRYYETHITFPIRA
;
A
#
# COMPACT_ATOMS: atom_id res chain seq x y z
N MET A 1 -12.86 -2.40 6.36
CA MET A 1 -12.58 -3.19 7.57
C MET A 1 -12.24 -4.62 7.22
N LEU A 2 -11.01 -5.03 7.52
CA LEU A 2 -10.52 -6.41 7.39
C LEU A 2 -9.92 -6.82 8.74
N ARG A 3 -10.52 -7.78 9.46
CA ARG A 3 -9.96 -8.31 10.71
C ARG A 3 -9.16 -9.58 10.44
N ILE A 4 -7.93 -9.62 10.95
CA ILE A 4 -6.96 -10.69 10.72
C ILE A 4 -6.50 -11.25 12.08
N LYS A 5 -6.88 -12.49 12.38
CA LYS A 5 -6.29 -13.32 13.43
C LYS A 5 -5.30 -14.30 12.79
N SER A 6 -4.10 -13.84 12.43
CA SER A 6 -3.13 -14.65 11.67
C SER A 6 -1.99 -15.25 12.48
N GLU A 7 -1.74 -16.53 12.27
CA GLU A 7 -0.40 -17.12 12.21
C GLU A 7 -0.27 -17.93 10.89
N GLY A 8 -0.01 -17.34 9.71
CA GLY A 8 0.26 -18.03 8.41
C GLY A 8 -0.82 -18.93 7.70
N CYS A 9 -0.66 -19.27 6.40
CA CYS A 9 -1.39 -20.29 5.56
C CYS A 9 -0.64 -20.54 4.21
N HIS A 10 -1.23 -20.89 3.03
CA HIS A 10 -0.52 -20.95 1.70
C HIS A 10 -1.44 -20.87 0.44
N PHE A 11 -0.88 -20.47 -0.73
CA PHE A 11 -1.24 -20.80 -2.15
C PHE A 11 -2.61 -20.30 -2.77
N VAL A 12 -2.84 -20.04 -4.09
CA VAL A 12 -1.98 -19.92 -5.31
C VAL A 12 -2.58 -19.05 -6.46
N ARG A 13 -1.68 -18.39 -7.22
CA ARG A 13 -1.69 -17.91 -8.65
C ARG A 13 -2.98 -17.87 -9.51
N ARG A 14 -3.34 -16.67 -10.02
CA ARG A 14 -3.66 -16.45 -11.47
C ARG A 14 -3.65 -14.98 -12.04
N ARG A 15 -2.64 -14.14 -11.78
CA ARG A 15 -2.35 -12.92 -12.59
C ARG A 15 -0.89 -12.51 -12.47
N SER A 16 -0.33 -11.85 -13.50
CA SER A 16 1.12 -11.56 -13.59
C SER A 16 1.58 -10.31 -12.85
N ARG A 17 0.66 -9.44 -12.42
CA ARG A 17 0.95 -8.22 -11.68
C ARG A 17 0.10 -8.16 -10.41
N PHE A 18 0.73 -7.83 -9.29
CA PHE A 18 0.12 -7.74 -7.97
C PHE A 18 1.05 -6.98 -7.01
N THR A 19 0.45 -6.40 -5.97
CA THR A 19 1.16 -5.83 -4.81
C THR A 19 0.84 -6.72 -3.61
N THR A 20 1.82 -7.04 -2.76
CA THR A 20 1.60 -7.93 -1.61
C THR A 20 1.86 -7.21 -0.31
N ILE A 21 0.86 -7.22 0.58
CA ILE A 21 0.94 -6.71 1.95
C ILE A 21 1.07 -7.91 2.88
N THR A 22 2.13 -7.94 3.67
CA THR A 22 2.44 -9.06 4.58
C THR A 22 2.75 -8.52 5.96
N TRP A 23 2.16 -9.13 7.01
CA TRP A 23 2.68 -9.01 8.37
C TRP A 23 3.45 -10.28 8.74
N THR A 24 4.64 -10.11 9.33
CA THR A 24 5.53 -11.19 9.74
C THR A 24 5.71 -11.14 11.27
N PRO A 25 5.12 -12.09 12.03
CA PRO A 25 5.21 -12.08 13.49
C PRO A 25 6.64 -12.20 14.02
N SER A 26 7.48 -13.04 13.41
CA SER A 26 8.81 -13.40 13.92
C SER A 26 9.79 -12.23 14.02
N ASN A 27 9.56 -11.15 13.29
CA ASN A 27 10.34 -9.91 13.33
C ASN A 27 9.47 -8.65 13.46
N SER A 28 8.19 -8.80 13.84
CA SER A 28 7.22 -7.70 14.00
C SER A 28 7.21 -6.70 12.83
N THR A 29 7.26 -7.19 11.59
CA THR A 29 7.40 -6.35 10.40
C THR A 29 6.16 -6.44 9.49
N VAL A 30 5.65 -5.27 9.08
CA VAL A 30 4.73 -5.12 7.95
C VAL A 30 5.55 -4.78 6.72
N ALA A 31 5.36 -5.51 5.64
CA ALA A 31 6.06 -5.33 4.37
C ALA A 31 5.06 -5.14 3.23
N VAL A 32 5.33 -4.19 2.33
CA VAL A 32 4.65 -4.05 1.05
C VAL A 32 5.64 -4.39 -0.06
N SER A 33 5.51 -5.58 -0.62
CA SER A 33 6.30 -6.02 -1.78
C SER A 33 5.68 -5.48 -3.06
N ARG A 34 6.50 -4.75 -3.83
CA ARG A 34 6.12 -4.12 -5.10
C ARG A 34 6.83 -4.70 -6.32
N LEU A 35 7.55 -5.81 -6.14
CA LEU A 35 8.35 -6.48 -7.17
C LEU A 35 7.57 -6.82 -8.45
N TYR A 36 6.26 -7.10 -8.32
CA TYR A 36 5.36 -7.42 -9.42
C TYR A 36 4.23 -6.39 -9.62
N SER A 37 4.32 -5.20 -9.02
CA SER A 37 3.23 -4.21 -9.06
C SER A 37 2.99 -3.61 -10.45
N SER A 38 4.05 -3.32 -11.21
CA SER A 38 3.96 -2.75 -12.57
C SER A 38 4.63 -3.63 -13.62
N ALA A 39 4.29 -3.43 -14.89
CA ALA A 39 5.09 -3.89 -16.03
C ALA A 39 6.04 -2.83 -16.59
N VAL A 40 5.93 -1.58 -16.14
CA VAL A 40 6.86 -0.50 -16.50
C VAL A 40 8.05 -0.54 -15.54
N GLU A 41 9.26 -0.57 -16.08
CA GLU A 41 10.49 -0.79 -15.30
C GLU A 41 10.99 0.48 -14.59
N ASP A 42 10.61 1.67 -15.08
CA ASP A 42 10.98 2.97 -14.51
C ASP A 42 10.36 3.25 -13.13
N PHE A 43 9.39 2.45 -12.67
CA PHE A 43 8.80 2.60 -11.34
C PHE A 43 9.57 1.80 -10.29
N THR A 44 9.94 2.48 -9.19
CA THR A 44 10.59 1.87 -8.03
C THR A 44 9.78 0.69 -7.47
N ASN A 45 10.31 -0.51 -7.63
CA ASN A 45 9.70 -1.76 -7.18
C ASN A 45 10.19 -2.23 -5.79
N THR A 46 11.11 -1.48 -5.17
CA THR A 46 11.69 -1.78 -3.86
C THR A 46 10.60 -1.98 -2.80
N PRO A 47 10.64 -3.09 -2.02
CA PRO A 47 9.71 -3.29 -0.92
C PRO A 47 9.83 -2.18 0.13
N ILE A 48 8.71 -1.83 0.76
CA ILE A 48 8.67 -0.90 1.89
C ILE A 48 8.34 -1.67 3.16
N TYR A 49 8.98 -1.31 4.26
CA TYR A 49 8.85 -1.97 5.56
C TYR A 49 8.45 -0.98 6.63
N GLY A 50 7.63 -1.42 7.59
CA GLY A 50 7.35 -0.70 8.83
C GLY A 50 7.26 -1.68 10.00
N ARG A 51 7.78 -1.32 11.16
CA ARG A 51 7.68 -2.15 12.37
C ARG A 51 6.29 -2.03 12.98
N PHE A 52 5.64 -3.17 13.21
CA PHE A 52 4.36 -3.26 13.91
C PHE A 52 4.30 -4.50 14.80
N GLU A 53 4.07 -4.27 16.07
CA GLU A 53 4.01 -5.28 17.13
C GLU A 53 2.63 -5.21 17.79
N PRO A 54 1.77 -6.25 17.66
CA PRO A 54 0.47 -6.26 18.33
C PRO A 54 0.63 -6.39 19.85
N TYR A 55 -0.14 -5.62 20.61
CA TYR A 55 -0.11 -5.67 22.07
C TYR A 55 -0.52 -7.04 22.63
N ARG A 56 0.14 -7.50 23.69
CA ARG A 56 -0.37 -8.57 24.56
C ARG A 56 -1.33 -8.00 25.60
N LEU A 57 -2.50 -8.61 25.73
CA LEU A 57 -3.54 -8.23 26.68
C LEU A 57 -3.19 -8.77 28.08
N ALA A 58 -2.99 -7.88 29.06
CA ALA A 58 -2.53 -8.25 30.39
C ALA A 58 -3.44 -9.27 31.13
N ARG A 59 -4.76 -9.24 30.88
CA ARG A 59 -5.74 -10.11 31.56
C ARG A 59 -5.82 -11.53 31.02
N SER A 60 -5.65 -11.72 29.71
CA SER A 60 -5.79 -13.03 29.05
C SER A 60 -4.49 -13.59 28.50
N ASN A 61 -3.40 -12.81 28.56
CA ASN A 61 -2.12 -13.07 27.92
C ASN A 61 -2.18 -13.28 26.39
N GLN A 62 -3.31 -12.94 25.76
CA GLN A 62 -3.53 -13.10 24.33
C GLN A 62 -2.96 -11.91 23.55
N THR A 63 -2.41 -12.19 22.37
CA THR A 63 -2.04 -11.17 21.39
C THR A 63 -3.29 -10.51 20.81
N LYS A 64 -3.33 -9.17 20.79
CA LYS A 64 -4.43 -8.40 20.16
C LYS A 64 -4.49 -8.75 18.67
N THR A 65 -5.70 -9.03 18.17
CA THR A 65 -5.99 -9.22 16.75
C THR A 65 -5.47 -8.05 15.91
N ILE A 66 -5.11 -8.33 14.66
CA ILE A 66 -4.66 -7.32 13.70
C ILE A 66 -5.89 -6.85 12.92
N GLU A 67 -6.34 -5.64 13.21
CA GLU A 67 -7.37 -4.94 12.46
C GLU A 67 -6.67 -4.07 11.42
N ALA A 68 -7.02 -4.24 10.15
CA ALA A 68 -6.42 -3.51 9.04
C ALA A 68 -7.49 -2.84 8.18
N ASP A 69 -7.26 -1.58 7.86
CA ASP A 69 -8.00 -0.84 6.83
C ASP A 69 -7.02 -0.43 5.73
N ILE A 70 -7.36 -0.79 4.50
CA ILE A 70 -6.49 -0.67 3.33
C ILE A 70 -7.26 0.12 2.28
N PHE A 71 -6.69 1.24 1.86
CA PHE A 71 -7.25 2.13 0.85
C PHE A 71 -6.39 2.08 -0.40
N VAL A 72 -7.04 1.95 -1.56
CA VAL A 72 -6.41 2.01 -2.88
C VAL A 72 -7.10 3.09 -3.69
N ASP A 73 -6.42 4.21 -3.89
CA ASP A 73 -6.94 5.36 -4.63
C ASP A 73 -6.03 5.67 -5.84
N GLY A 74 -6.45 5.22 -7.02
CA GLY A 74 -5.66 5.26 -8.24
C GLY A 74 -4.33 4.50 -8.11
N SER A 75 -3.25 5.23 -7.83
CA SER A 75 -1.91 4.67 -7.57
C SER A 75 -1.47 4.74 -6.11
N LEU A 76 -2.25 5.39 -5.23
CA LEU A 76 -1.98 5.48 -3.81
C LEU A 76 -2.42 4.18 -3.12
N LEU A 77 -1.58 3.67 -2.23
CA LEU A 77 -1.88 2.55 -1.34
C LEU A 77 -1.60 2.97 0.09
N GLU A 78 -2.64 2.99 0.92
CA GLU A 78 -2.54 3.35 2.35
C GLU A 78 -3.02 2.20 3.22
N ILE A 79 -2.27 1.91 4.28
CA ILE A 79 -2.50 0.76 5.15
C ILE A 79 -2.48 1.25 6.59
N PHE A 80 -3.63 1.20 7.25
CA PHE A 80 -3.81 1.53 8.66
C PHE A 80 -3.98 0.23 9.46
N ILE A 81 -3.28 0.09 10.58
CA ILE A 81 -3.36 -1.12 11.42
C ILE A 81 -3.53 -0.74 12.89
N ASN A 82 -4.55 -1.34 13.53
CA ASN A 82 -4.89 -1.20 14.96
C ASN A 82 -4.89 0.26 15.46
N ASP A 83 -5.32 1.21 14.61
CA ASP A 83 -5.40 2.66 14.87
C ASP A 83 -4.08 3.31 15.31
N ARG A 84 -2.94 2.69 14.99
CA ARG A 84 -1.63 3.05 15.56
C ARG A 84 -0.44 2.94 14.62
N PHE A 85 -0.65 2.40 13.43
CA PHE A 85 0.37 2.20 12.42
C PHE A 85 -0.21 2.62 11.08
N ALA A 86 0.54 3.40 10.32
CA ALA A 86 0.21 3.80 8.96
C ALA A 86 1.42 3.50 8.06
N LEU A 87 1.17 2.93 6.88
CA LEU A 87 2.15 2.78 5.81
C LEU A 87 1.50 3.20 4.50
N THR A 88 2.00 4.30 3.93
CA THR A 88 1.56 4.83 2.64
C THR A 88 2.65 4.57 1.58
N THR A 89 2.25 4.15 0.40
CA THR A 89 3.14 3.89 -0.74
C THR A 89 2.42 4.11 -2.07
N ARG A 90 3.14 3.91 -3.19
CA ARG A 90 2.59 3.94 -4.54
C ARG A 90 2.69 2.58 -5.21
N THR A 91 1.63 2.22 -5.93
CA THR A 91 1.56 1.06 -6.82
C THR A 91 1.02 1.49 -8.19
N TYR A 92 1.72 1.12 -9.26
CA TYR A 92 1.42 1.57 -10.62
C TYR A 92 1.08 0.38 -11.51
N SER A 93 -0.07 -0.26 -11.30
CA SER A 93 -0.50 -1.34 -12.21
C SER A 93 -0.71 -0.79 -13.62
N SER A 94 0.04 -1.34 -14.57
CA SER A 94 -0.12 -1.05 -16.00
C SER A 94 -1.27 -1.85 -16.64
N ARG A 95 -2.03 -2.63 -15.86
CA ARG A 95 -3.12 -3.50 -16.32
C ARG A 95 -4.45 -3.07 -15.70
N THR A 96 -5.43 -2.81 -16.55
CA THR A 96 -6.83 -2.48 -16.18
C THR A 96 -7.56 -3.64 -15.50
N ASP A 97 -7.11 -4.88 -15.68
CA ASP A 97 -7.72 -6.07 -15.08
C ASP A 97 -7.07 -6.51 -13.74
N ALA A 98 -6.15 -5.72 -13.19
CA ALA A 98 -5.45 -6.00 -11.93
C ALA A 98 -6.21 -5.47 -10.68
N LEU A 99 -7.54 -5.59 -10.67
CA LEU A 99 -8.43 -5.07 -9.61
C LEU A 99 -8.79 -6.11 -8.54
N GLY A 100 -8.24 -7.32 -8.63
CA GLY A 100 -8.60 -8.43 -7.75
C GLY A 100 -7.91 -8.39 -6.38
N ILE A 101 -8.65 -8.70 -5.33
CA ILE A 101 -8.13 -8.90 -3.97
C ILE A 101 -7.94 -10.39 -3.71
N THR A 102 -6.87 -10.77 -3.03
CA THR A 102 -6.64 -12.16 -2.57
C THR A 102 -6.08 -12.13 -1.17
N LEU A 103 -6.67 -12.91 -0.28
CA LEU A 103 -6.15 -13.13 1.07
C LEU A 103 -4.99 -14.12 0.97
N LEU A 104 -3.80 -13.66 1.35
CA LEU A 104 -2.59 -14.47 1.37
C LEU A 104 -2.17 -14.65 2.82
N SER A 105 -1.62 -15.81 3.13
CA SER A 105 -0.87 -16.03 4.36
C SER A 105 0.20 -17.09 4.08
N ASN A 106 1.23 -17.20 4.93
CA ASN A 106 2.40 -18.06 4.70
C ASN A 106 2.85 -18.77 5.99
N GLY A 107 2.59 -20.08 6.11
CA GLY A 107 3.03 -21.00 7.18
C GLY A 107 2.33 -20.87 8.55
N GLY A 108 1.32 -21.72 8.83
CA GLY A 108 0.65 -21.82 10.14
C GLY A 108 -0.89 -21.88 10.07
N ARG A 109 -1.60 -21.54 11.16
CA ARG A 109 -3.06 -21.32 11.21
C ARG A 109 -3.44 -19.83 11.26
N THR A 110 -3.93 -19.29 10.14
CA THR A 110 -4.60 -17.98 10.05
C THR A 110 -6.11 -18.09 9.98
N ILE A 111 -6.80 -17.19 10.65
CA ILE A 111 -8.24 -16.96 10.55
C ILE A 111 -8.44 -15.50 10.09
N PHE A 112 -9.12 -15.32 8.96
CA PHE A 112 -9.61 -14.02 8.52
C PHE A 112 -11.08 -13.89 8.95
N GLU A 113 -11.45 -12.77 9.54
CA GLU A 113 -12.80 -12.52 10.09
C GLU A 113 -13.26 -11.13 9.64
N ASN A 114 -14.58 -10.87 9.62
CA ASN A 114 -15.16 -9.54 9.37
C ASN A 114 -14.51 -8.82 8.17
N ILE A 115 -14.62 -9.44 6.99
CA ILE A 115 -14.01 -8.94 5.76
C ILE A 115 -15.05 -8.11 5.00
N THR A 116 -14.78 -6.82 4.83
CA THR A 116 -15.62 -5.91 4.06
C THR A 116 -14.80 -5.22 2.99
N VAL A 117 -15.23 -5.36 1.74
CA VAL A 117 -14.67 -4.68 0.57
C VAL A 117 -15.66 -3.63 0.11
N TYR A 118 -15.20 -2.40 -0.04
CA TYR A 118 -15.92 -1.32 -0.72
C TYR A 118 -15.36 -1.23 -2.14
N ASN A 119 -16.22 -1.36 -3.14
CA ASN A 119 -15.80 -1.38 -4.54
C ASN A 119 -15.71 0.02 -5.16
N ASP A 120 -16.39 0.99 -4.56
CA ASP A 120 -16.52 2.35 -5.07
C ASP A 120 -16.05 3.34 -4.00
N MET A 121 -15.37 4.40 -4.42
CA MET A 121 -15.03 5.56 -3.60
C MET A 121 -15.78 6.78 -4.12
N LEU A 122 -15.94 7.80 -3.26
CA LEU A 122 -16.58 9.05 -3.65
C LEU A 122 -15.66 9.84 -4.58
N ASP A 123 -16.24 10.45 -5.62
CA ASP A 123 -15.57 11.54 -6.32
C ASP A 123 -15.50 12.77 -5.40
N VAL A 124 -14.29 13.12 -5.00
CA VAL A 124 -14.01 14.26 -4.11
C VAL A 124 -13.84 15.58 -4.87
N TRP A 125 -13.93 15.58 -6.21
CA TRP A 125 -13.71 16.74 -7.08
C TRP A 125 -14.82 16.93 -8.13
N LEU A 126 -16.09 16.89 -7.72
CA LEU A 126 -17.28 16.93 -8.58
C LEU A 126 -17.26 17.98 -9.72
N ASP A 127 -16.70 19.17 -9.50
CA ASP A 127 -16.64 20.25 -10.48
C ASP A 127 -15.42 20.17 -11.43
N ARG A 128 -14.50 19.21 -11.23
CA ARG A 128 -13.30 19.06 -12.05
C ARG A 128 -13.52 18.06 -13.20
N PRO A 129 -13.09 18.39 -14.44
CA PRO A 129 -13.04 17.39 -15.49
C PRO A 129 -12.00 16.31 -15.18
N MET A 130 -12.29 15.07 -15.59
CA MET A 130 -11.41 13.89 -15.44
C MET A 130 -9.97 14.16 -15.89
N ASN A 131 -9.78 14.93 -16.96
CA ASN A 131 -8.49 15.50 -17.33
C ASN A 131 -8.49 17.00 -17.02
N SER A 132 -7.81 17.38 -15.94
CA SER A 132 -7.58 18.78 -15.53
C SER A 132 -6.19 19.30 -15.93
N SER A 133 -5.47 18.57 -16.80
CA SER A 133 -4.14 18.97 -17.27
C SER A 133 -4.21 20.19 -18.19
N SER A 134 -3.33 21.16 -17.95
CA SER A 134 -2.99 22.23 -18.89
C SER A 134 -1.69 21.89 -19.64
N PRO A 135 -1.41 22.50 -20.81
CA PRO A 135 -0.15 22.28 -21.50
C PRO A 135 1.06 22.50 -20.57
N LEU A 136 2.05 21.62 -20.65
CA LEU A 136 3.31 21.81 -19.92
C LEU A 136 4.09 22.95 -20.58
N HIS A 137 4.40 23.97 -19.80
CA HIS A 137 5.24 25.09 -20.21
C HIS A 137 6.68 24.88 -19.73
N TYR A 138 7.63 25.42 -20.50
CA TYR A 138 9.06 25.29 -20.26
C TYR A 138 9.67 26.69 -20.07
N ASP A 139 10.38 26.89 -18.97
CA ASP A 139 11.04 28.16 -18.67
C ASP A 139 12.48 28.15 -19.17
N ARG A 140 12.68 28.76 -20.34
CA ARG A 140 13.96 28.77 -21.06
C ARG A 140 15.03 29.66 -20.43
N TYR A 141 14.66 30.60 -19.54
CA TYR A 141 15.61 31.59 -19.03
C TYR A 141 16.47 31.02 -17.90
N TYR A 142 15.83 30.34 -16.93
CA TYR A 142 16.50 29.91 -15.69
C TYR A 142 17.33 28.63 -15.81
N GLU A 143 17.17 27.81 -16.85
CA GLU A 143 18.06 26.63 -17.05
C GLU A 143 19.52 27.02 -17.34
N THR A 144 19.75 28.20 -17.90
CA THR A 144 21.10 28.66 -18.32
C THR A 144 21.67 29.78 -17.44
N HIS A 145 20.87 30.34 -16.52
CA HIS A 145 21.23 31.53 -15.73
C HIS A 145 20.96 31.34 -14.23
N ILE A 146 21.48 30.26 -13.65
CA ILE A 146 21.52 30.09 -12.18
C ILE A 146 22.74 30.83 -11.61
N THR A 147 22.59 32.11 -11.29
CA THR A 147 23.59 32.85 -10.51
C THR A 147 23.38 32.62 -9.02
N PHE A 148 24.18 31.72 -8.44
CA PHE A 148 24.32 31.65 -6.97
C PHE A 148 25.11 32.88 -6.48
N PRO A 149 24.57 33.71 -5.57
CA PRO A 149 25.34 34.79 -4.98
C PRO A 149 26.40 34.21 -4.05
N ILE A 150 27.65 34.16 -4.51
CA ILE A 150 28.80 33.83 -3.68
C ILE A 150 28.94 34.96 -2.66
N ARG A 151 28.60 34.69 -1.39
CA ARG A 151 28.95 35.60 -0.30
C ARG A 151 30.44 35.46 -0.02
N ALA A 152 31.19 36.52 -0.32
CA ALA A 152 32.53 36.75 0.20
C ALA A 152 32.45 37.26 1.66
#